data_AF-A0AA50Q330-F1
#
_entry.id   AF-A0AA50Q330-F1
#
_cell.length_a   1.000
_cell.length_b   1.000
_cell.length_c   1.000
_cell.angle_alpha   90.00
_cell.angle_beta   90.00
_cell.angle_gamma   90.00
#
_symmetry.space_group_name_H-M   'P 1'
#
loop_
_entity.id
_entity.type
_entity.pdbx_description
1 polymer ?
#
loop_
_entity_poly.entity_id
_entity_poly.type
_entity_poly.pdbx_seq_one_letter_code
_entity_poly.pdbx_strand_id
1 'polypeptide(L)'
;TKSVFMSQSSDIYANLALEDWMYHNMDFTNHHVMMVWRNEPCVVIGKHQNPWLEANVPFLSERQIALARRNSGGGTVYHDRGNLNVSFFTHRERYNRKYNLEIIKRALYRGFGI
;
A
#
# COMPACT_ATOMS: atom_id res chain seq x y z
N THR A 1 -2.13 -0.45 22.13
CA THR A 1 -2.56 -1.73 21.51
C THR A 1 -1.95 -1.89 20.12
N LYS A 2 -1.85 -3.12 19.61
CA LYS A 2 -1.39 -3.42 18.24
C LYS A 2 -2.46 -4.22 17.51
N SER A 3 -2.75 -3.90 16.25
CA SER A 3 -3.74 -4.62 15.43
C SER A 3 -3.21 -4.84 14.02
N VAL A 4 -3.65 -5.95 13.41
CA VAL A 4 -3.38 -6.27 12.01
C VAL A 4 -4.71 -6.43 11.29
N PHE A 5 -4.89 -5.70 10.20
CA PHE A 5 -6.04 -5.83 9.29
C PHE A 5 -5.56 -6.46 7.98
N MET A 6 -6.33 -7.40 7.45
CA MET A 6 -6.11 -7.98 6.14
C MET A 6 -7.30 -7.65 5.25
N SER A 7 -7.07 -6.83 4.22
CA SER A 7 -8.14 -6.53 3.26
C SER A 7 -8.53 -7.79 2.50
N GLN A 8 -9.85 -8.01 2.39
CA GLN A 8 -10.40 -9.08 1.56
C GLN A 8 -10.68 -8.61 0.12
N SER A 9 -10.56 -7.31 -0.15
CA SER A 9 -10.71 -6.77 -1.50
C SER A 9 -9.40 -6.90 -2.28
N SER A 10 -9.51 -7.25 -3.56
CA SER A 10 -8.43 -7.14 -4.55
C SER A 10 -8.55 -5.91 -5.45
N ASP A 11 -9.53 -5.04 -5.22
CA ASP A 11 -9.68 -3.79 -5.98
C ASP A 11 -8.77 -2.69 -5.41
N ILE A 12 -7.96 -2.09 -6.30
CA ILE A 12 -7.01 -1.02 -5.93
C ILE A 12 -7.71 0.21 -5.39
N TYR A 13 -8.87 0.58 -5.94
CA TYR A 13 -9.60 1.77 -5.50
C TYR A 13 -10.20 1.57 -4.11
N ALA A 14 -10.83 0.42 -3.87
CA ALA A 14 -11.34 0.04 -2.56
C ALA A 14 -10.23 -0.04 -1.50
N ASN A 15 -9.07 -0.60 -1.82
CA ASN A 15 -7.97 -0.71 -0.88
C ASN A 15 -7.33 0.65 -0.54
N LEU A 16 -7.14 1.53 -1.53
CA LEU A 16 -6.69 2.90 -1.28
C LEU A 16 -7.72 3.71 -0.48
N ALA A 17 -9.01 3.53 -0.75
CA ALA A 17 -10.08 4.15 0.02
C ALA A 17 -10.10 3.66 1.48
N LEU A 18 -9.87 2.37 1.71
CA LEU A 18 -9.77 1.80 3.06
C LEU A 18 -8.53 2.33 3.80
N GLU A 19 -7.38 2.39 3.13
CA GLU A 19 -6.16 2.99 3.69
C GLU A 19 -6.40 4.44 4.11
N ASP A 20 -7.01 5.24 3.25
CA ASP A 20 -7.33 6.64 3.51
C ASP A 20 -8.36 6.81 4.64
N TRP A 21 -9.38 5.96 4.65
CA TRP A 21 -10.39 5.95 5.72
C TRP A 21 -9.76 5.60 7.07
N MET A 22 -8.93 4.56 7.14
CA MET A 22 -8.21 4.20 8.36
C MET A 22 -7.35 5.37 8.84
N TYR A 23 -6.62 6.01 7.94
CA TYR A 23 -5.76 7.16 8.27
C TYR A 23 -6.54 8.32 8.88
N HIS A 24 -7.74 8.63 8.39
CA HIS A 24 -8.52 9.77 8.86
C HIS A 24 -9.43 9.48 10.05
N ASN A 25 -9.85 8.22 10.25
CA ASN A 25 -10.92 7.88 11.20
C ASN A 25 -10.45 7.09 12.43
N MET A 26 -9.24 6.54 12.43
CA MET A 26 -8.71 5.80 13.57
C MET A 26 -7.83 6.66 14.48
N ASP A 27 -7.91 6.43 15.79
CA ASP A 27 -6.99 7.03 16.77
C ASP A 27 -5.71 6.19 16.90
N PHE A 28 -4.58 6.77 16.48
CA PHE A 28 -3.27 6.14 16.55
C PHE A 28 -2.43 6.54 17.77
N THR A 29 -2.96 7.37 18.69
CA THR A 29 -2.22 7.92 19.85
C THR A 29 -1.58 6.81 20.69
N ASN A 30 -2.35 5.75 20.94
CA ASN A 30 -1.90 4.55 21.67
C ASN A 30 -2.15 3.25 20.88
N HIS A 31 -2.38 3.35 19.57
CA HIS A 31 -2.72 2.22 18.71
C HIS A 31 -1.78 2.15 17.51
N HIS A 32 -1.15 0.98 17.31
CA HIS A 32 -0.32 0.68 16.16
C HIS A 32 -1.08 -0.26 15.25
N VAL A 33 -1.28 0.12 14.00
CA VAL A 33 -2.06 -0.65 13.05
C VAL A 33 -1.20 -1.01 11.85
N MET A 34 -1.30 -2.25 11.40
CA MET A 34 -0.73 -2.72 10.14
C MET A 34 -1.85 -3.23 9.25
N MET A 35 -1.97 -2.69 8.04
CA MET A 35 -2.88 -3.20 7.02
C MET A 35 -2.09 -3.96 5.97
N VAL A 36 -2.52 -5.18 5.66
CA VAL A 36 -1.95 -6.03 4.62
C VAL A 36 -2.99 -6.20 3.52
N TRP A 37 -2.58 -5.99 2.28
CA TRP A 37 -3.50 -5.97 1.14
C TRP A 37 -2.81 -6.34 -0.17
N ARG A 38 -3.59 -6.78 -1.15
CA ARG A 38 -3.15 -7.17 -2.50
C ARG A 38 -4.17 -6.69 -3.50
N ASN A 39 -3.74 -6.52 -4.75
CA ASN A 39 -4.61 -6.01 -5.81
C ASN A 39 -4.60 -6.95 -7.01
N GLU A 40 -5.68 -6.94 -7.80
CA GLU A 40 -5.63 -7.37 -9.20
C GLU A 40 -4.63 -6.50 -9.99
N PRO A 41 -4.20 -6.93 -11.19
CA PRO A 41 -3.36 -6.15 -12.09
C PRO A 41 -3.72 -4.66 -12.13
N CYS A 42 -2.82 -3.82 -11.61
CA CYS A 42 -3.00 -2.37 -11.62
C CYS A 42 -1.67 -1.62 -11.62
N VAL A 43 -1.67 -0.42 -12.19
CA VAL A 43 -0.59 0.56 -12.08
C VAL A 43 -0.98 1.61 -11.05
N VAL A 44 -0.09 1.86 -10.08
CA VAL A 44 -0.31 2.84 -9.02
C VAL A 44 0.75 3.94 -9.11
N ILE A 45 0.32 5.14 -9.49
CA ILE A 45 1.18 6.33 -9.58
C ILE A 45 1.17 7.12 -8.27
N GLY A 46 2.27 7.80 -7.98
CA GLY A 46 2.38 8.71 -6.83
C GLY A 46 1.53 9.97 -7.00
N LYS A 47 1.20 10.62 -5.88
CA LYS A 47 0.32 11.80 -5.82
C LYS A 47 0.63 12.88 -6.87
N HIS A 48 1.92 13.16 -7.12
CA HIS A 48 2.36 14.27 -7.97
C HIS A 48 2.86 13.84 -9.37
N GLN A 49 2.63 12.60 -9.78
CA GLN A 49 3.14 12.09 -11.06
C GLN A 49 2.18 12.33 -12.24
N ASN A 50 2.74 12.44 -13.44
CA ASN A 50 1.99 12.51 -14.69
C ASN A 50 1.77 11.08 -15.24
N PRO A 51 0.52 10.57 -15.33
CA PRO A 51 0.26 9.20 -15.77
C PRO A 51 0.77 8.92 -17.19
N TRP A 52 0.75 9.91 -18.09
CA TRP A 52 1.17 9.77 -19.49
C TRP A 52 2.69 9.63 -19.66
N LEU A 53 3.48 10.08 -18.67
CA LEU A 53 4.94 9.91 -18.69
C LEU A 53 5.39 8.62 -18.00
N GLU A 54 4.54 8.07 -17.14
CA GLU A 54 4.90 7.00 -16.22
C GLU A 54 4.37 5.63 -16.65
N ALA A 55 3.31 5.61 -17.47
CA ALA A 55 2.65 4.39 -17.88
C ALA A 55 2.13 4.49 -19.32
N ASN A 56 2.05 3.34 -19.98
CA ASN A 56 1.38 3.22 -21.28
C ASN A 56 -0.15 3.18 -21.07
N VAL A 57 -0.76 4.35 -20.86
CA VAL A 57 -2.20 4.49 -20.56
C VAL A 57 -3.10 3.81 -21.61
N PRO A 58 -2.85 3.93 -22.93
CA PRO A 58 -3.60 3.17 -23.94
C PRO A 58 -3.57 1.66 -23.71
N PHE A 59 -2.38 1.08 -23.49
CA PHE A 59 -2.24 -0.35 -23.21
C PHE A 59 -2.99 -0.78 -21.94
N LEU A 60 -2.92 0.01 -20.86
CA LEU A 60 -3.63 -0.28 -19.62
C LEU A 60 -5.15 -0.32 -19.85
N SER A 61 -5.68 0.66 -20.59
CA SER A 61 -7.09 0.74 -20.94
C SER A 61 -7.53 -0.45 -21.79
N GLU A 62 -6.78 -0.79 -22.84
CA GLU A 62 -7.07 -1.94 -23.73
C GLU A 62 -7.05 -3.28 -22.99
N ARG A 63 -6.18 -3.42 -21.98
CA ARG A 63 -6.03 -4.64 -21.18
C ARG A 63 -6.88 -4.66 -19.92
N GLN A 64 -7.70 -3.63 -19.69
CA GLN A 64 -8.51 -3.47 -18.47
C GLN A 64 -7.66 -3.53 -17.19
N ILE A 65 -6.42 -3.03 -17.24
CA ILE A 65 -5.53 -2.92 -16.09
C ILE A 65 -5.83 -1.58 -15.42
N ALA A 66 -6.18 -1.61 -14.13
CA ALA A 66 -6.57 -0.40 -13.41
C ALA A 66 -5.38 0.58 -13.30
N LEU A 67 -5.67 1.88 -13.43
CA LEU A 67 -4.72 2.96 -13.16
C LEU A 67 -5.23 3.75 -11.96
N ALA A 68 -4.44 3.81 -10.90
CA ALA A 68 -4.79 4.49 -9.66
C ALA A 68 -3.72 5.50 -9.24
N ARG A 69 -4.14 6.60 -8.61
CA ARG A 69 -3.25 7.58 -7.99
C ARG A 69 -3.38 7.47 -6.47
N ARG A 70 -2.28 7.22 -5.77
CA ARG A 70 -2.27 7.14 -4.29
C ARG A 70 -2.03 8.51 -3.66
N ASN A 71 -2.44 8.65 -2.39
CA ASN A 71 -2.27 9.88 -1.61
C ASN A 71 -0.82 10.12 -1.15
N SER A 72 0.02 9.10 -1.14
CA SER A 72 1.45 9.22 -0.85
C SER A 72 2.26 9.65 -2.09
N GLY A 73 3.42 10.27 -1.84
CA GLY A 73 4.39 10.58 -2.89
C GLY A 73 5.17 9.35 -3.38
N GLY A 74 6.28 9.58 -4.08
CA GLY A 74 7.13 8.53 -4.66
C GLY A 74 6.79 8.23 -6.12
N GLY A 75 7.36 7.13 -6.64
CA GLY A 75 7.26 6.75 -8.05
C GLY A 75 6.06 5.84 -8.39
N THR A 76 6.05 5.36 -9.63
CA THR A 76 5.03 4.45 -10.17
C THR A 76 5.41 3.00 -9.90
N VAL A 77 4.42 2.18 -9.53
CA VAL A 77 4.60 0.74 -9.31
C VAL A 77 3.48 -0.05 -9.98
N TYR A 78 3.77 -1.30 -10.34
CA TYR A 78 2.78 -2.25 -10.82
C TYR A 78 2.47 -3.27 -9.73
N HIS A 79 1.19 -3.57 -9.53
CA HIS A 79 0.72 -4.61 -8.62
C HIS A 79 0.01 -5.71 -9.38
N ASP A 80 0.07 -6.91 -8.83
CA ASP A 80 -0.77 -8.05 -9.14
C ASP A 80 -0.94 -8.91 -7.87
N ARG A 81 -1.52 -10.11 -8.00
CA ARG A 81 -1.73 -11.03 -6.89
C ARG A 81 -0.43 -11.57 -6.25
N GLY A 82 0.70 -11.46 -6.94
CA GLY A 82 2.03 -11.81 -6.46
C GLY A 82 2.71 -10.69 -5.66
N ASN A 83 2.21 -9.46 -5.75
CA ASN A 83 2.70 -8.32 -4.98
C ASN A 83 1.93 -8.14 -3.66
N LEU A 84 2.64 -8.09 -2.53
CA LEU A 84 2.08 -7.80 -1.22
C LEU A 84 2.28 -6.33 -0.84
N ASN A 85 1.20 -5.64 -0.50
CA ASN A 85 1.22 -4.27 -0.01
C ASN A 85 1.03 -4.24 1.51
N VAL A 86 1.78 -3.38 2.19
CA VAL A 86 1.73 -3.24 3.65
C VAL A 86 1.74 -1.76 4.02
N SER A 87 0.71 -1.33 4.74
CA SER A 87 0.57 0.03 5.27
C SER A 87 0.71 0.00 6.79
N PHE A 88 1.57 0.86 7.34
CA PHE A 88 1.81 1.00 8.78
C PHE A 88 1.24 2.33 9.26
N PHE A 89 0.30 2.28 10.20
CA PHE A 89 -0.29 3.45 10.83
C PHE A 89 0.14 3.56 12.29
N THR A 90 0.71 4.71 12.62
CA THR A 90 1.22 5.04 13.96
C THR A 90 1.08 6.53 14.20
N HIS A 91 0.96 6.96 15.46
CA HIS A 91 1.07 8.36 15.81
C HIS A 91 2.36 8.99 15.23
N ARG A 92 2.29 10.26 14.82
CA ARG A 92 3.38 10.98 14.14
C ARG A 92 4.70 10.91 14.90
N GLU A 93 4.68 11.07 16.21
CA GLU A 93 5.88 11.03 17.07
C GLU A 93 6.55 9.64 17.13
N ARG A 94 5.77 8.58 16.88
CA ARG A 94 6.25 7.20 16.89
C ARG A 94 6.52 6.66 15.48
N TYR A 95 6.27 7.45 14.45
CA TYR A 95 6.48 7.05 13.06
C TYR A 95 7.97 6.80 12.80
N ASN A 96 8.30 5.55 12.47
CA ASN A 96 9.67 5.14 12.22
C ASN A 96 9.74 4.14 11.06
N ARG A 97 10.10 4.64 9.87
CA ARG A 97 10.23 3.84 8.65
C ARG A 97 11.26 2.71 8.78
N LYS A 98 12.40 2.97 9.45
CA LYS A 98 13.47 1.96 9.63
C LYS A 98 12.97 0.79 10.50
N TYR A 99 12.23 1.09 11.55
CA TYR A 99 11.60 0.07 12.40
C TYR A 99 10.58 -0.75 11.61
N ASN A 100 9.73 -0.12 10.80
CA ASN A 100 8.76 -0.85 9.97
C ASN A 100 9.45 -1.82 9.00
N LEU A 101 10.53 -1.37 8.34
CA LEU A 101 11.32 -2.23 7.44
C LEU A 101 12.02 -3.38 8.19
N GLU A 102 12.49 -3.14 9.42
CA GLU A 102 13.10 -4.18 10.25
C GLU A 102 12.08 -5.26 10.65
N ILE A 103 10.80 -4.91 10.85
CA ILE A 103 9.73 -5.91 11.05
C ILE A 103 9.61 -6.82 9.82
N ILE A 104 9.54 -6.22 8.62
CA ILE A 104 9.43 -6.98 7.36
C ILE A 104 10.67 -7.86 7.16
N LYS A 105 11.86 -7.31 7.33
CA LYS A 105 13.12 -8.06 7.24
C LYS A 105 13.14 -9.27 8.17
N ARG A 106 12.73 -9.10 9.43
CA ARG A 106 12.68 -10.22 10.38
C ARG A 106 11.66 -11.28 9.99
N ALA A 107 10.51 -10.88 9.44
CA ALA A 107 9.51 -11.80 8.94
C ALA A 107 10.04 -12.62 7.75
N LEU A 108 10.73 -11.96 6.81
CA LEU A 108 11.38 -12.59 5.67
C LEU A 108 12.46 -13.60 6.12
N TYR A 109 13.36 -13.17 7.00
CA TYR A 109 14.43 -14.03 7.50
C TYR A 109 13.91 -15.25 8.26
N ARG A 110 12.94 -15.06 9.15
CA ARG A 110 12.38 -16.16 9.97
C ARG A 110 11.50 -17.11 9.16
N GLY A 111 10.73 -16.59 8.21
CA GLY A 111 9.79 -17.38 7.43
C GLY A 111 10.42 -18.08 6.23
N PHE A 112 11.42 -17.45 5.61
CA PHE A 112 11.93 -17.84 4.29
C PHE A 112 13.46 -17.90 4.22
N GLY A 113 14.19 -17.51 5.27
CA GLY A 113 15.66 -17.56 5.30
C GLY A 113 16.37 -16.52 4.43
N ILE A 114 15.64 -15.48 3.98
CA ILE A 114 16.14 -14.36 3.17
C ILE A 114 16.33 -13.08 3.98
#